data_AF-A0A7W6JXM2-F1
#
_entry.id   AF-A0A7W6JXM2-F1
#
_cell.length_a   1.000
_cell.length_b   1.000
_cell.length_c   1.000
_cell.angle_alpha   90.00
_cell.angle_beta   90.00
_cell.angle_gamma   90.00
#
_symmetry.space_group_name_H-M   'P 1'
#
loop_
_entity.id
_entity.type
_entity.pdbx_description
1 polymer ?
#
loop_
_entity_poly.entity_id
_entity_poly.type
_entity_poly.pdbx_seq_one_letter_code
_entity_poly.pdbx_strand_id
1 'polypeptide(L)'
;MPIVNLLGKLQAAATALGIAAPSIGASKGKAYEVWIMLEIAARLKRRGVKVYPLNQNNQMEANFRVNGAPANMPGVDPSGSGACHFLFVRDANIVELHLGLNHLGLSGATHEIDLSVLPAAQGWELRQKGGGPFDGHVLVGLELKAHSDQYKLDHCIPRALLGVAIDLDPSWPIQGWTFHTAGGSSGRRMDRTSKTRLAVMTTTQLFDSSRQYLEHHGAGAHADVTPSGNTAAIDAAVDWIDELLA
;
A
#
# COMPACT_ATOMS: atom_id res chain seq x y z
N MET A 1 -0.28 16.20 -16.05
CA MET A 1 -1.04 16.79 -14.91
C MET A 1 -0.23 17.87 -14.19
N PRO A 2 -0.76 19.10 -14.04
CA PRO A 2 -0.11 20.16 -13.26
C PRO A 2 -0.08 19.85 -11.77
N ILE A 3 1.05 20.08 -11.09
CA ILE A 3 1.22 19.85 -9.64
C ILE A 3 0.20 20.65 -8.81
N VAL A 4 -0.20 21.84 -9.28
CA VAL A 4 -1.15 22.73 -8.60
C VAL A 4 -2.52 22.07 -8.37
N ASN A 5 -3.02 21.27 -9.33
CA ASN A 5 -4.30 20.57 -9.17
C ASN A 5 -4.20 19.45 -8.11
N LEU A 6 -3.04 18.80 -8.00
CA LEU A 6 -2.81 17.74 -7.01
C LEU A 6 -2.83 18.27 -5.58
N LEU A 7 -2.18 19.42 -5.33
CA LEU A 7 -2.12 20.02 -4.01
C LEU A 7 -3.52 20.44 -3.51
N GLY A 8 -4.36 20.99 -4.39
CA GLY A 8 -5.75 21.31 -4.03
C GLY A 8 -6.58 20.07 -3.67
N LYS A 9 -6.36 18.96 -4.38
CA LYS A 9 -7.06 17.69 -4.14
C LYS A 9 -6.58 17.00 -2.87
N LEU A 10 -5.28 17.05 -2.62
CA LEU A 10 -4.66 16.62 -1.37
C LEU A 10 -5.24 17.38 -0.18
N GLN A 11 -5.34 18.71 -0.29
CA GLN A 11 -5.93 19.55 0.74
C GLN A 11 -7.40 19.17 1.02
N ALA A 12 -8.20 18.93 -0.02
CA ALA A 12 -9.59 18.50 0.13
C ALA A 12 -9.71 17.14 0.84
N ALA A 13 -8.86 16.17 0.49
CA ALA A 13 -8.83 14.86 1.14
C ALA A 13 -8.42 14.95 2.62
N ALA A 14 -7.41 15.76 2.94
CA ALA A 14 -7.01 16.04 4.33
C ALA A 14 -8.15 16.68 5.13
N THR A 15 -8.85 17.66 4.55
CA THR A 15 -10.03 18.29 5.18
C THR A 15 -11.15 17.29 5.45
N ALA A 16 -11.43 16.36 4.53
CA ALA A 16 -12.43 15.30 4.75
C ALA A 16 -12.07 14.36 5.92
N LEU A 17 -10.77 14.20 6.17
CA LEU A 17 -10.24 13.42 7.30
C LEU A 17 -10.21 14.21 8.61
N GLY A 18 -10.27 15.54 8.55
CA GLY A 18 -10.17 16.42 9.73
C GLY A 18 -8.73 16.64 10.18
N ILE A 19 -7.77 16.57 9.25
CA ILE A 19 -6.34 16.78 9.50
C ILE A 19 -5.81 17.96 8.66
N ALA A 20 -4.69 18.54 9.10
CA ALA A 20 -3.93 19.45 8.27
C ALA A 20 -3.23 18.68 7.16
N ALA A 21 -3.22 19.25 5.95
CA ALA A 21 -2.48 18.67 4.83
C ALA A 21 -0.98 18.69 5.15
N PRO A 22 -0.25 17.57 4.93
CA PRO A 22 1.19 17.56 5.11
C PRO A 22 1.87 18.59 4.20
N SER A 23 2.92 19.23 4.71
CA SER A 23 3.81 20.04 3.89
C SER A 23 4.67 19.13 3.02
N ILE A 24 4.31 18.98 1.75
CA ILE A 24 5.08 18.23 0.77
C ILE A 24 5.90 19.22 -0.04
N GLY A 25 7.22 19.00 -0.13
CA GLY A 25 8.06 19.75 -1.06
C GLY A 25 7.59 19.60 -2.52
N ALA A 26 8.21 20.30 -3.47
CA ALA A 26 7.79 20.30 -4.88
C ALA A 26 7.95 18.94 -5.63
N SER A 27 8.16 17.82 -4.92
CA SER A 27 8.25 16.48 -5.51
C SER A 27 6.86 15.98 -5.94
N LYS A 28 6.67 15.87 -7.26
CA LYS A 28 5.45 15.33 -7.87
C LYS A 28 5.14 13.89 -7.41
N GLY A 29 6.18 13.06 -7.22
CA GLY A 29 6.04 11.67 -6.78
C GLY A 29 5.44 11.56 -5.38
N LYS A 30 6.08 12.22 -4.41
CA LYS A 30 5.63 12.17 -3.01
C LYS A 30 4.25 12.81 -2.83
N ALA A 31 3.95 13.89 -3.54
CA ALA A 31 2.62 14.50 -3.53
C ALA A 31 1.53 13.54 -4.05
N TYR A 32 1.88 12.71 -5.04
CA TYR A 32 0.97 11.71 -5.59
C TYR A 32 0.73 10.57 -4.61
N GLU A 33 1.77 10.03 -3.99
CA GLU A 33 1.65 8.98 -2.96
C GLU A 33 0.76 9.42 -1.80
N VAL A 34 1.00 10.61 -1.27
CA VAL A 34 0.20 11.15 -0.16
C VAL A 34 -1.24 11.39 -0.59
N TRP A 35 -1.47 11.91 -1.79
CA TRP A 35 -2.83 12.08 -2.30
C TRP A 35 -3.59 10.74 -2.36
N ILE A 36 -2.97 9.68 -2.89
CA ILE A 36 -3.58 8.34 -2.91
C ILE A 36 -3.89 7.84 -1.49
N MET A 37 -2.94 7.96 -0.56
CA MET A 37 -3.11 7.57 0.85
C MET A 37 -4.32 8.26 1.50
N LEU A 38 -4.44 9.58 1.32
CA LEU A 38 -5.54 10.38 1.87
C LEU A 38 -6.88 10.06 1.21
N GLU A 39 -6.91 9.82 -0.10
CA GLU A 39 -8.13 9.42 -0.81
C GLU A 39 -8.65 8.07 -0.34
N ILE A 40 -7.77 7.08 -0.15
CA ILE A 40 -8.12 5.76 0.40
C ILE A 40 -8.76 5.95 1.78
N ALA A 41 -8.07 6.65 2.68
CA ALA A 41 -8.57 6.90 4.03
C ALA A 41 -9.91 7.66 4.04
N ALA A 42 -10.07 8.69 3.21
CA ALA A 42 -11.30 9.47 3.13
C ALA A 42 -12.48 8.65 2.58
N ARG A 43 -12.24 7.76 1.62
CA ARG A 43 -13.26 6.85 1.06
C ARG A 43 -13.67 5.78 2.07
N LEU A 44 -12.73 5.15 2.77
CA LEU A 44 -13.03 4.22 3.86
C LEU A 44 -13.87 4.89 4.96
N LYS A 45 -13.51 6.11 5.36
CA LYS A 45 -14.30 6.91 6.32
C LYS A 45 -15.74 7.12 5.84
N ARG A 46 -15.95 7.42 4.56
CA ARG A 46 -17.29 7.54 3.97
C ARG A 46 -18.09 6.22 3.97
N ARG A 47 -17.41 5.07 3.96
CA ARG A 47 -18.01 3.74 4.13
C ARG A 47 -18.22 3.33 5.60
N GLY A 48 -18.07 4.27 6.53
CA GLY A 48 -18.28 4.03 7.96
C GLY A 48 -17.13 3.30 8.66
N VAL A 49 -15.97 3.12 8.01
CA VAL A 49 -14.75 2.67 8.70
C VAL A 49 -14.29 3.75 9.66
N LYS A 50 -13.89 3.39 10.88
CA LYS A 50 -13.24 4.32 11.80
C LYS A 50 -11.80 4.52 11.34
N VAL A 51 -11.44 5.77 11.06
CA VAL A 51 -10.13 6.14 10.53
C VAL A 51 -9.43 7.04 11.54
N TYR A 52 -8.26 6.59 12.00
CA TYR A 52 -7.45 7.30 12.99
C TYR A 52 -6.10 7.70 12.38
N PRO A 53 -5.83 9.01 12.17
CA PRO A 53 -4.49 9.48 11.84
C PRO A 53 -3.61 9.39 13.08
N LEU A 54 -2.56 8.57 13.02
CA LEU A 54 -1.65 8.34 14.13
C LEU A 54 -0.24 8.81 13.79
N ASN A 55 0.45 9.41 14.77
CA ASN A 55 1.89 9.67 14.67
C ASN A 55 2.70 8.38 14.91
N GLN A 56 4.03 8.49 14.86
CA GLN A 56 4.95 7.38 15.10
C GLN A 56 4.84 6.71 16.49
N ASN A 57 4.25 7.39 17.47
CA ASN A 57 4.01 6.87 18.83
C ASN A 57 2.60 6.26 18.98
N ASN A 58 1.89 6.01 17.87
CA ASN A 58 0.49 5.56 17.85
C ASN A 58 -0.50 6.51 18.57
N GLN A 59 -0.18 7.81 18.62
CA GLN A 59 -1.07 8.83 19.19
C GLN A 59 -1.79 9.58 18.06
N MET A 60 -3.05 9.96 18.31
CA MET A 60 -3.83 10.77 17.36
C MET A 60 -3.09 12.05 16.99
N GLU A 61 -3.00 12.33 15.68
CA GLU A 61 -2.27 13.47 15.15
C GLU A 61 -3.11 14.22 14.11
N ALA A 62 -3.36 15.50 14.39
CA ALA A 62 -4.06 16.39 13.46
C ALA A 62 -3.09 17.00 12.44
N ASN A 63 -1.83 17.18 12.80
CA ASN A 63 -0.78 17.67 11.91
C ASN A 63 -0.09 16.49 11.23
N PHE A 64 -0.72 15.96 10.20
CA PHE A 64 -0.25 14.75 9.52
C PHE A 64 1.12 14.99 8.87
N ARG A 65 2.13 14.21 9.28
CA ARG A 65 3.52 14.30 8.80
C ARG A 65 3.82 13.14 7.88
N VAL A 66 4.63 13.38 6.86
CA VAL A 66 5.07 12.36 5.91
C VAL A 66 6.58 12.49 5.73
N ASN A 67 7.26 11.35 5.56
CA ASN A 67 8.68 11.35 5.27
C ASN A 67 8.92 11.51 3.76
N GLY A 68 9.97 12.23 3.40
CA GLY A 68 10.39 12.36 1.99
C GLY A 68 11.11 11.12 1.45
N ALA A 69 11.62 10.28 2.33
CA ALA A 69 12.39 9.08 2.04
C ALA A 69 11.75 7.85 2.70
N PRO A 70 12.12 6.63 2.26
CA PRO A 70 11.60 5.39 2.83
C PRO A 70 12.01 5.28 4.30
N ALA A 71 11.16 4.66 5.12
CA ALA A 71 11.37 4.56 6.56
C ALA A 71 11.04 3.17 7.09
N ASN A 72 11.64 2.84 8.23
CA ASN A 72 11.35 1.63 8.99
C ASN A 72 10.18 1.88 9.94
N MET A 73 9.56 0.79 10.42
CA MET A 73 8.62 0.85 11.53
C MET A 73 9.36 1.41 12.77
N PRO A 74 8.81 2.41 13.47
CA PRO A 74 9.39 2.91 14.71
C PRO A 74 9.34 1.85 15.83
N GLY A 75 10.08 2.07 16.92
CA GLY A 75 9.89 1.33 18.18
C GLY A 75 8.68 1.84 18.97
N VAL A 76 8.56 1.47 20.26
CA VAL A 76 7.44 1.90 21.14
C VAL A 76 7.53 3.39 21.50
N ASP A 77 8.74 3.95 21.60
CA ASP A 77 8.97 5.37 21.94
C ASP A 77 10.11 5.95 21.07
N PRO A 78 9.90 6.06 19.75
CA PRO A 78 10.88 6.67 18.86
C PRO A 78 11.15 8.12 19.27
N SER A 79 12.42 8.51 19.28
CA SER A 79 12.79 9.91 19.51
C SER A 79 12.41 10.78 18.31
N GLY A 80 12.14 12.06 18.56
CA GLY A 80 11.89 13.06 17.52
C GLY A 80 10.48 13.02 16.92
N SER A 81 10.39 13.34 15.63
CA SER A 81 9.13 13.33 14.87
C SER A 81 9.26 12.54 13.59
N GLY A 82 8.43 11.51 13.43
CA GLY A 82 8.39 10.66 12.25
C GLY A 82 7.09 10.78 11.48
N ALA A 83 6.99 9.98 10.43
CA ALA A 83 5.82 9.90 9.58
C ALA A 83 4.59 9.42 10.37
N CYS A 84 3.44 9.97 9.99
CA CYS A 84 2.15 9.50 10.42
C CYS A 84 1.70 8.32 9.54
N HIS A 85 0.79 7.53 10.08
CA HIS A 85 0.12 6.44 9.39
C HIS A 85 -1.38 6.51 9.71
N PHE A 86 -2.20 5.71 9.02
CA PHE A 86 -3.61 5.56 9.37
C PHE A 86 -3.85 4.20 10.02
N LEU A 87 -4.62 4.19 11.10
CA LEU A 87 -5.24 2.99 11.63
C LEU A 87 -6.69 2.94 11.18
N PHE A 88 -7.09 1.82 10.57
CA PHE A 88 -8.46 1.56 10.16
C PHE A 88 -9.08 0.49 11.06
N VAL A 89 -10.27 0.78 11.58
CA VAL A 89 -11.00 -0.12 12.48
C VAL A 89 -12.44 -0.29 12.00
N ARG A 90 -12.86 -1.54 11.85
CA ARG A 90 -14.27 -1.94 11.76
C ARG A 90 -14.44 -3.23 12.54
N ASP A 91 -15.45 -3.26 13.40
CA ASP A 91 -15.74 -4.39 14.28
C ASP A 91 -14.49 -4.84 15.06
N ALA A 92 -14.07 -6.10 14.89
CA ALA A 92 -12.87 -6.66 15.54
C ALA A 92 -11.60 -6.58 14.67
N ASN A 93 -11.72 -6.12 13.43
CA ASN A 93 -10.63 -6.11 12.46
C ASN A 93 -9.92 -4.75 12.46
N ILE A 94 -8.58 -4.80 12.48
CA ILE A 94 -7.72 -3.62 12.60
C ILE A 94 -6.53 -3.76 11.67
N VAL A 95 -6.35 -2.78 10.78
CA VAL A 95 -5.20 -2.69 9.86
C VAL A 95 -4.58 -1.30 9.90
N GLU A 96 -3.29 -1.22 9.56
CA GLU A 96 -2.56 0.04 9.43
C GLU A 96 -2.20 0.29 7.97
N LEU A 97 -2.30 1.54 7.51
CA LEU A 97 -1.82 2.00 6.21
C LEU A 97 -0.62 2.92 6.39
N HIS A 98 0.51 2.54 5.81
CA HIS A 98 1.80 3.23 5.88
C HIS A 98 2.24 3.74 4.51
N LEU A 99 3.03 4.81 4.51
CA LEU A 99 3.64 5.40 3.32
C LEU A 99 5.15 5.23 3.35
N GLY A 100 5.72 4.66 2.28
CA GLY A 100 7.15 4.42 2.11
C GLY A 100 7.75 3.55 3.21
N LEU A 101 7.05 2.47 3.60
CA LEU A 101 7.52 1.56 4.63
C LEU A 101 8.48 0.53 4.01
N ASN A 102 9.61 0.32 4.66
CA ASN A 102 10.55 -0.76 4.34
C ASN A 102 10.04 -2.09 4.89
N HIS A 103 10.17 -3.14 4.08
CA HIS A 103 9.80 -4.53 4.39
C HIS A 103 11.04 -5.42 4.29
N LEU A 104 11.18 -6.40 5.17
CA LEU A 104 12.25 -7.39 5.13
C LEU A 104 11.79 -8.61 4.31
N GLY A 105 12.40 -8.82 3.15
CA GLY A 105 12.19 -10.02 2.35
C GLY A 105 12.80 -11.26 2.98
N LEU A 106 12.30 -12.44 2.59
CA LEU A 106 12.83 -13.72 3.03
C LEU A 106 14.28 -13.95 2.57
N SER A 107 14.70 -13.28 1.50
CA SER A 107 16.11 -13.23 1.09
C SER A 107 17.02 -12.43 2.03
N GLY A 108 16.46 -11.67 2.97
CA GLY A 108 17.17 -10.71 3.82
C GLY A 108 17.34 -9.32 3.18
N ALA A 109 16.89 -9.13 1.94
CA ALA A 109 16.85 -7.82 1.30
C ALA A 109 15.75 -6.93 1.91
N THR A 110 15.98 -5.61 1.92
CA THR A 110 14.97 -4.63 2.31
C THR A 110 14.29 -4.05 1.08
N HIS A 111 12.96 -4.03 1.08
CA HIS A 111 12.13 -3.53 -0.02
C HIS A 111 11.23 -2.40 0.47
N GLU A 112 11.23 -1.27 -0.23
CA GLU A 112 10.22 -0.24 -0.01
C GLU A 112 8.93 -0.62 -0.75
N ILE A 113 7.78 -0.39 -0.10
CA ILE A 113 6.48 -0.33 -0.78
C ILE A 113 5.91 1.06 -0.57
N ASP A 114 5.60 1.77 -1.67
CA ASP A 114 5.16 3.17 -1.65
C ASP A 114 3.94 3.38 -0.72
N LEU A 115 2.93 2.49 -0.79
CA LEU A 115 1.90 2.36 0.24
C LEU A 115 1.69 0.89 0.63
N SER A 116 1.69 0.60 1.92
CA SER A 116 1.45 -0.77 2.42
C SER A 116 0.40 -0.81 3.52
N VAL A 117 -0.49 -1.80 3.43
CA VAL A 117 -1.49 -2.13 4.44
C VAL A 117 -1.08 -3.41 5.14
N LEU A 118 -1.03 -3.36 6.47
CA LEU A 118 -0.53 -4.45 7.31
C LEU A 118 -1.45 -4.72 8.51
N PRO A 119 -1.46 -5.94 9.05
CA PRO A 119 -2.20 -6.25 10.27
C PRO A 119 -1.66 -5.43 11.44
N ALA A 120 -2.52 -4.70 12.15
CA ALA A 120 -2.06 -3.84 13.25
C ALA A 120 -1.39 -4.63 14.37
N ALA A 121 -1.81 -5.87 14.61
CA ALA A 121 -1.19 -6.76 15.60
C ALA A 121 0.29 -7.03 15.30
N GLN A 122 0.64 -7.26 14.03
CA GLN A 122 2.03 -7.50 13.62
C GLN A 122 2.85 -6.21 13.64
N GLY A 123 2.26 -5.09 13.20
CA GLY A 123 2.90 -3.78 13.34
C GLY A 123 3.20 -3.45 14.80
N TRP A 124 2.29 -3.76 15.72
CA TRP A 124 2.49 -3.57 17.16
C TRP A 124 3.60 -4.49 17.70
N GLU A 125 3.58 -5.77 17.33
CA GLU A 125 4.62 -6.72 17.75
C GLU A 125 6.02 -6.27 17.32
N LEU A 126 6.17 -5.77 16.09
CA LEU A 126 7.45 -5.25 15.60
C LEU A 126 7.90 -4.00 16.37
N ARG A 127 6.98 -3.06 16.66
CA ARG A 127 7.30 -1.88 17.50
C ARG A 127 7.83 -2.31 18.86
N GLN A 128 7.23 -3.33 19.48
CA GLN A 128 7.66 -3.90 20.78
C GLN A 128 9.05 -4.54 20.72
N LYS A 129 9.46 -5.07 19.56
CA LYS A 129 10.81 -5.60 19.33
C LYS A 129 11.86 -4.52 19.03
N GLY A 130 11.48 -3.24 19.03
CA GLY A 130 12.37 -2.11 18.78
C GLY A 130 12.23 -1.47 17.40
N GLY A 131 11.28 -1.92 16.58
CA GLY A 131 11.07 -1.43 15.22
C GLY A 131 12.02 -2.08 14.20
N GLY A 132 12.13 -1.48 13.02
CA GLY A 132 12.91 -2.00 11.89
C GLY A 132 12.09 -2.15 10.60
N PRO A 133 12.66 -2.71 9.53
CA PRO A 133 11.89 -3.09 8.36
C PRO A 133 10.79 -4.08 8.76
N PHE A 134 9.60 -3.94 8.18
CA PHE A 134 8.47 -4.80 8.49
C PHE A 134 8.69 -6.23 7.99
N ASP A 135 8.65 -7.19 8.89
CA ASP A 135 8.93 -8.61 8.64
C ASP A 135 7.66 -9.48 8.65
N GLY A 136 6.49 -8.85 8.66
CA GLY A 136 5.18 -9.50 8.68
C GLY A 136 4.52 -9.64 7.31
N HIS A 137 3.25 -10.04 7.32
CA HIS A 137 2.46 -10.20 6.10
C HIS A 137 1.93 -8.87 5.58
N VAL A 138 2.29 -8.52 4.34
CA VAL A 138 1.66 -7.41 3.61
C VAL A 138 0.28 -7.85 3.13
N LEU A 139 -0.78 -7.13 3.49
CA LEU A 139 -2.14 -7.43 3.03
C LEU A 139 -2.44 -6.75 1.70
N VAL A 140 -2.06 -5.48 1.58
CA VAL A 140 -2.15 -4.70 0.35
C VAL A 140 -0.85 -3.93 0.15
N GLY A 141 -0.29 -3.96 -1.06
CA GLY A 141 0.88 -3.16 -1.43
C GLY A 141 0.65 -2.43 -2.74
N LEU A 142 0.85 -1.12 -2.75
CA LEU A 142 0.67 -0.28 -3.92
C LEU A 142 2.01 0.34 -4.29
N GLU A 143 2.45 0.10 -5.53
CA GLU A 143 3.59 0.75 -6.14
C GLU A 143 3.10 1.94 -6.98
N LEU A 144 3.57 3.14 -6.65
CA LEU A 144 3.03 4.40 -7.12
C LEU A 144 4.05 5.16 -7.96
N LYS A 145 3.67 5.54 -9.19
CA LYS A 145 4.58 6.26 -10.09
C LYS A 145 3.93 7.46 -10.75
N ALA A 146 4.48 8.64 -10.51
CA ALA A 146 3.99 9.90 -11.07
C ALA A 146 4.91 10.42 -12.19
N HIS A 147 4.49 10.25 -13.45
CA HIS A 147 5.23 10.71 -14.63
C HIS A 147 4.40 11.70 -15.46
N SER A 148 4.99 12.35 -16.46
CA SER A 148 4.23 13.10 -17.47
C SER A 148 3.39 12.13 -18.31
N ASP A 149 2.33 12.67 -18.92
CA ASP A 149 1.47 11.97 -19.87
C ASP A 149 2.21 11.51 -21.14
N GLN A 150 3.30 12.18 -21.49
CA GLN A 150 4.19 11.80 -22.59
C GLN A 150 5.05 10.56 -22.30
N TYR A 151 5.19 10.18 -21.03
CA TYR A 151 5.98 9.01 -20.63
C TYR A 151 5.08 7.78 -20.52
N LYS A 152 5.53 6.63 -21.03
CA LYS A 152 4.80 5.36 -20.87
C LYS A 152 5.64 4.43 -20.00
N LEU A 153 5.04 3.88 -18.96
CA LEU A 153 5.75 3.10 -17.97
C LEU A 153 6.03 1.69 -18.50
N ASP A 154 7.32 1.34 -18.53
CA ASP A 154 7.84 0.09 -19.07
C ASP A 154 7.72 -1.09 -18.09
N HIS A 155 8.42 -2.18 -18.39
CA HIS A 155 8.37 -3.43 -17.63
C HIS A 155 9.30 -3.46 -16.42
N CYS A 156 10.11 -2.42 -16.17
CA CYS A 156 11.06 -2.41 -15.05
C CYS A 156 10.35 -2.34 -13.70
N ILE A 157 9.42 -1.40 -13.53
CA ILE A 157 8.64 -1.27 -12.28
C ILE A 157 7.74 -2.49 -12.04
N PRO A 158 6.97 -2.99 -13.03
CA PRO A 158 6.23 -4.25 -12.88
C PRO A 158 7.09 -5.42 -12.41
N ARG A 159 8.25 -5.64 -13.04
CA ARG A 159 9.16 -6.73 -12.64
C ARG A 159 9.70 -6.54 -11.23
N ALA A 160 10.06 -5.32 -10.85
CA ALA A 160 10.51 -5.01 -9.50
C ALA A 160 9.42 -5.36 -8.48
N LEU A 161 8.17 -4.92 -8.70
CA LEU A 161 7.05 -5.24 -7.81
C LEU A 161 6.82 -6.75 -7.68
N LEU A 162 6.88 -7.51 -8.78
CA LEU A 162 6.73 -8.96 -8.70
C LEU A 162 7.90 -9.65 -7.99
N GLY A 163 9.12 -9.14 -8.14
CA GLY A 163 10.29 -9.61 -7.40
C GLY A 163 10.12 -9.40 -5.90
N VAL A 164 9.67 -8.21 -5.49
CA VAL A 164 9.30 -7.90 -4.09
C VAL A 164 8.19 -8.83 -3.60
N ALA A 165 7.15 -9.05 -4.41
CA ALA A 165 6.04 -9.92 -4.05
C ALA A 165 6.49 -11.35 -3.71
N ILE A 166 7.33 -11.93 -4.55
CA ILE A 166 7.86 -13.29 -4.37
C ILE A 166 8.80 -13.36 -3.18
N ASP A 167 9.60 -12.33 -2.94
CA ASP A 167 10.55 -12.30 -1.82
C ASP A 167 9.85 -12.11 -0.47
N LEU A 168 8.72 -11.38 -0.44
CA LEU A 168 7.89 -11.25 0.76
C LEU A 168 6.99 -12.47 0.98
N ASP A 169 6.47 -13.08 -0.09
CA ASP A 169 5.62 -14.25 -0.03
C ASP A 169 5.83 -15.15 -1.27
N PRO A 170 6.66 -16.20 -1.16
CA PRO A 170 6.92 -17.14 -2.26
C PRO A 170 5.67 -17.91 -2.71
N SER A 171 4.63 -17.96 -1.87
CA SER A 171 3.35 -18.58 -2.22
C SER A 171 2.42 -17.65 -3.00
N TRP A 172 2.73 -16.36 -3.06
CA TRP A 172 1.91 -15.34 -3.72
C TRP A 172 1.53 -15.69 -5.17
N PRO A 173 2.43 -16.15 -6.07
CA PRO A 173 2.02 -16.50 -7.43
C PRO A 173 1.24 -17.82 -7.53
N ILE A 174 1.13 -18.59 -6.44
CA ILE A 174 0.65 -19.97 -6.47
C ILE A 174 -0.84 -20.01 -6.14
N GLN A 175 -1.65 -20.26 -7.16
CA GLN A 175 -3.12 -20.28 -7.03
C GLN A 175 -3.64 -21.50 -6.23
N GLY A 176 -2.85 -22.56 -6.14
CA GLY A 176 -3.18 -23.73 -5.35
C GLY A 176 -2.19 -24.88 -5.56
N TRP A 177 -2.25 -25.85 -4.65
CA TRP A 177 -1.37 -27.00 -4.62
C TRP A 177 -2.22 -28.26 -4.52
N THR A 178 -1.86 -29.31 -5.26
CA THR A 178 -2.50 -30.62 -5.15
C THR A 178 -1.45 -31.64 -4.76
N PHE A 179 -1.64 -32.30 -3.62
CA PHE A 179 -0.76 -33.36 -3.17
C PHE A 179 -1.27 -34.70 -3.72
N HIS A 180 -0.43 -35.42 -4.46
CA HIS A 180 -0.73 -36.77 -4.92
C HIS A 180 -0.01 -37.79 -4.03
N THR A 181 -0.76 -38.73 -3.45
CA THR A 181 -0.18 -39.88 -2.75
C THR A 181 0.11 -41.01 -3.74
N ALA A 182 1.08 -41.87 -3.41
CA ALA A 182 1.54 -42.96 -4.29
C ALA A 182 0.44 -43.97 -4.69
N GLY A 183 -0.72 -43.96 -4.01
CA GLY A 183 -1.89 -44.80 -4.31
C GLY A 183 -2.91 -44.20 -5.29
N GLY A 184 -2.64 -43.02 -5.87
CA GLY A 184 -3.40 -42.48 -7.00
C GLY A 184 -4.83 -42.00 -6.69
N SER A 185 -5.29 -42.05 -5.44
CA SER A 185 -6.65 -41.65 -5.07
C SER A 185 -6.67 -40.63 -3.94
N SER A 186 -7.34 -39.50 -4.22
CA SER A 186 -7.53 -38.27 -3.42
C SER A 186 -6.36 -37.27 -3.41
N GLY A 187 -6.33 -36.39 -4.41
CA GLY A 187 -5.58 -35.15 -4.32
C GLY A 187 -6.37 -34.12 -3.51
N ARG A 188 -5.89 -33.74 -2.32
CA ARG A 188 -6.45 -32.60 -1.59
C ARG A 188 -5.90 -31.32 -2.22
N ARG A 189 -6.74 -30.61 -2.98
CA ARG A 189 -6.44 -29.28 -3.47
C ARG A 189 -6.48 -28.30 -2.30
N MET A 190 -5.38 -27.59 -2.10
CA MET A 190 -5.31 -26.43 -1.21
C MET A 190 -5.24 -25.20 -2.10
N ASP A 191 -6.25 -24.33 -2.03
CA ASP A 191 -6.25 -23.08 -2.79
C ASP A 191 -5.32 -22.04 -2.14
N ARG A 192 -5.02 -20.99 -2.91
CA ARG A 192 -4.15 -19.87 -2.55
C ARG A 192 -4.44 -19.38 -1.12
N THR A 193 -3.44 -19.54 -0.26
CA THR A 193 -3.48 -19.06 1.13
C THR A 193 -3.15 -17.57 1.22
N SER A 194 -2.35 -17.07 0.25
CA SER A 194 -1.94 -15.67 0.20
C SER A 194 -3.11 -14.75 -0.15
N LYS A 195 -3.48 -13.89 0.80
CA LYS A 195 -4.45 -12.81 0.61
C LYS A 195 -3.81 -11.50 0.16
N THR A 196 -2.50 -11.49 -0.11
CA THR A 196 -1.77 -10.27 -0.47
C THR A 196 -2.18 -9.77 -1.84
N ARG A 197 -2.63 -8.51 -1.89
CA ARG A 197 -3.06 -7.82 -3.10
C ARG A 197 -2.05 -6.75 -3.45
N LEU A 198 -1.49 -6.82 -4.66
CA LEU A 198 -0.47 -5.88 -5.12
C LEU A 198 -0.96 -5.17 -6.37
N ALA A 199 -0.59 -3.90 -6.52
CA ALA A 199 -0.90 -3.17 -7.74
C ALA A 199 0.14 -2.09 -8.05
N VAL A 200 0.31 -1.82 -9.35
CA VAL A 200 0.94 -0.58 -9.82
C VAL A 200 -0.16 0.44 -10.11
N MET A 201 -0.05 1.64 -9.55
CA MET A 201 -0.89 2.78 -9.92
C MET A 201 -0.03 3.94 -10.40
N THR A 202 -0.29 4.41 -11.62
CA THR A 202 0.51 5.48 -12.21
C THR A 202 -0.36 6.60 -12.80
N THR A 203 0.19 7.82 -12.79
CA THR A 203 -0.46 9.00 -13.42
C THR A 203 -0.35 8.99 -14.94
N THR A 204 0.26 7.98 -15.54
CA THR A 204 0.47 7.88 -16.99
C THR A 204 0.03 6.52 -17.54
N GLN A 205 0.29 6.28 -18.82
CA GLN A 205 -0.01 5.04 -19.51
C GLN A 205 0.98 3.91 -19.14
N LEU A 206 0.47 2.67 -19.17
CA LEU A 206 1.27 1.44 -19.10
C LEU A 206 1.42 0.86 -20.52
N PHE A 207 2.59 0.30 -20.86
CA PHE A 207 2.67 -0.58 -22.04
C PHE A 207 1.73 -1.77 -21.87
N ASP A 208 1.12 -2.22 -22.97
CA ASP A 208 0.19 -3.36 -22.91
C ASP A 208 0.89 -4.62 -22.41
N SER A 209 2.17 -4.79 -22.76
CA SER A 209 3.02 -5.85 -22.21
C SER A 209 3.19 -5.71 -20.69
N SER A 210 3.39 -4.50 -20.16
CA SER A 210 3.46 -4.26 -18.71
C SER A 210 2.14 -4.57 -18.01
N ARG A 211 1.01 -4.16 -18.60
CA ARG A 211 -0.33 -4.47 -18.09
C ARG A 211 -0.57 -5.97 -18.04
N GLN A 212 -0.40 -6.64 -19.18
CA GLN A 212 -0.58 -8.09 -19.29
C GLN A 212 0.34 -8.86 -18.34
N TYR A 213 1.58 -8.39 -18.15
CA TYR A 213 2.53 -9.01 -17.23
C TYR A 213 2.06 -8.94 -15.76
N LEU A 214 1.57 -7.78 -15.30
CA LEU A 214 1.01 -7.64 -13.96
C LEU A 214 -0.24 -8.52 -13.77
N GLU A 215 -1.18 -8.41 -14.71
CA GLU A 215 -2.47 -9.13 -14.65
C GLU A 215 -2.27 -10.65 -14.68
N HIS A 216 -1.31 -11.14 -15.49
CA HIS A 216 -0.96 -12.55 -15.54
C HIS A 216 -0.54 -13.11 -14.18
N HIS A 217 0.16 -12.31 -13.36
CA HIS A 217 0.60 -12.70 -12.03
C HIS A 217 -0.41 -12.32 -10.93
N GLY A 218 -1.58 -11.80 -11.29
CA GLY A 218 -2.63 -11.42 -10.36
C GLY A 218 -2.39 -10.10 -9.62
N ALA A 219 -1.51 -9.24 -10.15
CA ALA A 219 -1.35 -7.87 -9.66
C ALA A 219 -2.24 -6.89 -10.44
N GLY A 220 -2.72 -5.84 -9.77
CA GLY A 220 -3.46 -4.75 -10.39
C GLY A 220 -2.57 -3.86 -11.27
N ALA A 221 -3.10 -3.45 -12.42
CA ALA A 221 -2.40 -2.61 -13.40
C ALA A 221 -3.23 -1.35 -13.72
N HIS A 222 -3.02 -0.27 -12.97
CA HIS A 222 -3.84 0.93 -13.06
C HIS A 222 -3.08 2.11 -13.67
N ALA A 223 -3.49 2.50 -14.87
CA ALA A 223 -3.00 3.68 -15.58
C ALA A 223 -3.93 4.89 -15.37
N ASP A 224 -3.40 6.08 -15.67
CA ASP A 224 -4.10 7.38 -15.60
C ASP A 224 -4.80 7.67 -14.26
N VAL A 225 -4.25 7.12 -13.18
CA VAL A 225 -4.79 7.34 -11.83
C VAL A 225 -4.43 8.77 -11.43
N THR A 226 -5.39 9.67 -11.59
CA THR A 226 -5.23 11.11 -11.34
C THR A 226 -6.56 11.68 -10.81
N PRO A 227 -6.57 12.87 -10.17
CA PRO A 227 -7.80 13.43 -9.63
C PRO A 227 -8.90 13.74 -10.66
N SER A 228 -8.55 13.83 -11.94
CA SER A 228 -9.46 14.05 -13.06
C SER A 228 -9.54 12.86 -14.01
N GLY A 229 -8.90 11.74 -13.67
CA GLY A 229 -8.79 10.56 -14.52
C GLY A 229 -9.40 9.33 -13.85
N ASN A 230 -8.66 8.23 -13.85
CA ASN A 230 -9.12 6.94 -13.34
C ASN A 230 -9.11 6.88 -11.81
N THR A 231 -10.09 7.49 -11.16
CA THR A 231 -10.25 7.39 -9.69
C THR A 231 -10.83 6.05 -9.24
N ALA A 232 -11.38 5.25 -10.15
CA ALA A 232 -11.93 3.92 -9.86
C ALA A 232 -10.84 2.92 -9.43
N ALA A 233 -9.59 3.12 -9.87
CA ALA A 233 -8.44 2.35 -9.37
C ALA A 233 -8.26 2.50 -7.85
N ILE A 234 -8.52 3.69 -7.30
CA ILE A 234 -8.46 3.91 -5.85
C ILE A 234 -9.61 3.18 -5.17
N ASP A 235 -10.79 3.12 -5.80
CA ASP A 235 -11.94 2.38 -5.26
C ASP A 235 -11.63 0.88 -5.16
N ALA A 236 -10.89 0.29 -6.11
CA ALA A 236 -10.44 -1.10 -6.01
C ALA A 236 -9.54 -1.34 -4.78
N ALA A 237 -8.59 -0.44 -4.49
CA ALA A 237 -7.79 -0.53 -3.26
C ALA A 237 -8.63 -0.33 -2.00
N VAL A 238 -9.62 0.56 -2.04
CA VAL A 238 -10.58 0.75 -0.94
C VAL A 238 -11.39 -0.52 -0.71
N ASP A 239 -11.94 -1.14 -1.76
CA ASP A 239 -12.66 -2.42 -1.68
C ASP A 239 -11.80 -3.50 -1.06
N TRP A 240 -10.51 -3.56 -1.45
CA TRP A 240 -9.60 -4.54 -0.89
C TRP A 240 -9.39 -4.36 0.61
N ILE A 241 -9.25 -3.13 1.09
CA ILE A 241 -9.09 -2.83 2.51
C ILE A 241 -10.40 -3.04 3.27
N ASP A 242 -11.52 -2.68 2.66
CA ASP A 242 -12.86 -2.82 3.22
C ASP A 242 -13.21 -4.31 3.46
N GLU A 243 -12.84 -5.20 2.53
CA GLU A 243 -12.98 -6.65 2.68
C GLU A 243 -12.08 -7.25 3.77
N LEU A 244 -10.92 -6.66 4.05
CA LEU A 244 -10.05 -7.09 5.15
C LEU A 244 -10.62 -6.68 6.53
N LEU A 245 -11.54 -5.70 6.52
CA LEU A 245 -12.16 -5.13 7.70
C LEU A 245 -13.57 -5.69 7.98
N ALA A 246 -14.20 -6.32 6.97
CA ALA A 246 -15.50 -7.00 7.08
C ALA A 246 -15.37 -8.38 7.78
#